data_AF-A0A3M8BZZ6-F1
#
_entry.id   AF-A0A3M8BZZ6-F1
#
_cell.length_a   1.000
_cell.length_b   1.000
_cell.length_c   1.000
_cell.angle_alpha   90.00
_cell.angle_beta   90.00
_cell.angle_gamma   90.00
#
_symmetry.space_group_name_H-M   'P 1'
#
loop_
_entity.id
_entity.type
_entity.pdbx_description
1 polymer ?
#
loop_
_entity_poly.entity_id
_entity_poly.type
_entity_poly.pdbx_seq_one_letter_code
_entity_poly.pdbx_strand_id
1 'polypeptide(L)'
;MNAVILYTRRIEEATSFEFNVFDNQFATENLAVRKVMMAMLESVHPYLTQLEIEYNDSMLVEKLGARRAGELLRLLGSTKENTREHRSNDIVVSRSFHSEMSEEKYQYFYHMKDIAELPHYRLKEGNEDRIVFYFTRYLQLIAPDQQVAATFLNKLSSFSLPYKLVAIE
;
A
#
# COMPACT_ATOMS: atom_id res chain seq x y z
N MET A 1 -9.60 15.89 -16.89
CA MET A 1 -8.91 14.87 -16.07
C MET A 1 -9.36 15.12 -14.64
N ASN A 2 -9.98 14.14 -13.97
CA ASN A 2 -10.43 14.34 -12.59
C ASN A 2 -9.21 14.41 -11.67
N ALA A 3 -9.20 15.38 -10.76
CA ALA A 3 -8.17 15.48 -9.73
C ALA A 3 -8.35 14.35 -8.72
N VAL A 4 -7.25 13.78 -8.23
CA VAL A 4 -7.32 12.86 -7.08
C VAL A 4 -7.60 13.65 -5.81
N ILE A 5 -8.47 13.13 -4.96
CA ILE A 5 -8.75 13.68 -3.63
C ILE A 5 -7.85 12.95 -2.63
N LEU A 6 -7.09 13.73 -1.87
CA LEU A 6 -6.26 13.25 -0.78
C LEU A 6 -6.77 13.87 0.52
N TYR A 7 -7.25 13.03 1.42
CA TYR A 7 -7.59 13.48 2.77
C TYR A 7 -6.33 13.60 3.59
N THR A 8 -6.14 14.72 4.27
CA THR A 8 -4.90 15.04 4.97
C THR A 8 -5.14 15.22 6.45
N ARG A 9 -4.31 14.56 7.27
CA ARG A 9 -4.33 14.72 8.72
C ARG A 9 -2.92 14.94 9.23
N ARG A 10 -2.73 15.93 10.09
CA ARG A 10 -1.46 16.12 10.79
C ARG A 10 -1.48 15.36 12.11
N ILE A 11 -0.45 14.56 12.37
CA ILE A 11 -0.27 13.80 13.59
C ILE A 11 1.12 14.14 14.11
N GLU A 12 1.19 15.07 15.05
CA GLU A 12 2.45 15.61 15.56
C GLU A 12 3.34 16.17 14.42
N GLU A 13 4.48 15.55 14.16
CA GLU A 13 5.42 15.88 13.07
C GLU A 13 5.07 15.20 11.75
N ALA A 14 4.28 14.12 11.81
CA ALA A 14 3.88 13.36 10.64
C ALA A 14 2.66 13.98 9.93
N THR A 15 2.58 13.74 8.62
CA THR A 15 1.41 14.07 7.80
C THR A 15 0.90 12.83 7.10
N SER A 16 -0.36 12.50 7.36
CA SER A 16 -1.05 11.43 6.65
C SER A 16 -1.76 11.97 5.40
N PHE A 17 -1.66 11.22 4.30
CA PHE A 17 -2.38 11.43 3.06
C PHE A 17 -3.15 10.16 2.72
N GLU A 18 -4.48 10.23 2.75
CA GLU A 18 -5.36 9.12 2.42
C GLU A 18 -6.02 9.33 1.06
N PHE A 19 -5.79 8.38 0.15
CA PHE A 19 -6.55 8.20 -1.07
C PHE A 19 -7.67 7.20 -0.79
N ASN A 20 -8.89 7.68 -0.60
CA ASN A 20 -10.07 6.82 -0.49
C ASN A 20 -10.50 6.36 -1.89
N VAL A 21 -10.58 5.04 -2.11
CA VAL A 21 -10.85 4.48 -3.45
C VAL A 21 -12.27 4.81 -3.92
N PHE A 22 -13.24 4.77 -3.00
CA PHE A 22 -14.65 5.03 -3.33
C PHE A 22 -14.91 6.49 -3.69
N ASP A 23 -14.37 7.43 -2.92
CA ASP A 23 -14.56 8.86 -3.16
C ASP A 23 -13.89 9.33 -4.45
N ASN A 24 -12.74 8.73 -4.76
CA ASN A 24 -11.98 9.05 -5.96
C ASN A 24 -12.57 8.43 -7.23
N GLN A 25 -13.38 7.37 -7.11
CA GLN A 25 -14.04 6.66 -8.21
C GLN A 25 -13.08 6.16 -9.33
N PHE A 26 -11.79 6.05 -9.04
CA PHE A 26 -10.84 5.43 -9.96
C PHE A 26 -10.80 3.92 -9.73
N ALA A 27 -10.78 3.15 -10.83
CA ALA A 27 -10.42 1.74 -10.75
C ALA A 27 -9.00 1.60 -10.17
N THR A 28 -8.74 0.55 -9.39
CA THR A 28 -7.47 0.34 -8.69
C THR A 28 -6.29 0.07 -9.63
N GLU A 29 -6.57 -0.33 -10.87
CA GLU A 29 -5.64 -0.47 -11.98
C GLU A 29 -5.39 0.84 -12.77
N ASN A 30 -6.12 1.92 -12.44
CA ASN A 30 -6.01 3.17 -13.16
C ASN A 30 -4.61 3.79 -13.01
N LEU A 31 -4.09 4.35 -14.11
CA LEU A 31 -2.77 4.99 -14.12
C LEU A 31 -2.63 6.11 -13.07
N ALA A 32 -3.69 6.86 -12.79
CA ALA A 32 -3.69 7.88 -11.73
C ALA A 32 -3.41 7.26 -10.34
N VAL A 33 -4.08 6.15 -10.02
CA VAL A 33 -3.92 5.42 -8.75
C VAL A 33 -2.51 4.84 -8.65
N ARG A 34 -2.00 4.27 -9.75
CA ARG A 34 -0.62 3.78 -9.83
C ARG A 34 0.40 4.90 -9.59
N LYS A 35 0.19 6.08 -10.17
CA LYS A 35 1.03 7.27 -9.95
C LYS A 35 0.98 7.75 -8.49
N VAL A 36 -0.17 7.65 -7.82
CA VAL A 36 -0.26 7.92 -6.37
C VAL A 36 0.63 6.94 -5.61
N MET A 37 0.49 5.63 -5.85
CA MET A 37 1.32 4.60 -5.20
C MET A 37 2.82 4.82 -5.46
N MET A 38 3.21 5.09 -6.71
CA MET A 38 4.60 5.39 -7.07
C MET A 38 5.12 6.63 -6.34
N ALA A 39 4.34 7.71 -6.28
CA ALA A 39 4.72 8.92 -5.55
C ALA A 39 4.87 8.67 -4.05
N MET A 40 3.99 7.86 -3.45
CA MET A 40 4.11 7.45 -2.04
C MET A 40 5.40 6.66 -1.83
N LEU A 41 5.64 5.61 -2.62
CA LEU A 41 6.83 4.77 -2.54
C LEU A 41 8.11 5.59 -2.64
N GLU A 42 8.23 6.45 -3.66
CA GLU A 42 9.43 7.28 -3.84
C GLU A 42 9.68 8.25 -2.68
N SER A 43 8.62 8.73 -2.02
CA SER A 43 8.75 9.65 -0.90
C SER A 43 9.32 8.99 0.36
N VAL A 44 8.98 7.72 0.60
CA VAL A 44 9.40 6.99 1.81
C VAL A 44 10.46 5.93 1.55
N HIS A 45 10.92 5.74 0.31
CA HIS A 45 11.86 4.68 -0.06
C HIS A 45 13.06 4.54 0.91
N PRO A 46 13.75 5.61 1.32
CA PRO A 46 14.91 5.48 2.23
C PRO A 46 14.58 4.92 3.63
N TYR A 47 13.30 4.92 4.02
CA TYR A 47 12.83 4.55 5.35
C TYR A 47 12.23 3.14 5.40
N LEU A 48 11.90 2.56 4.24
CA LEU A 48 11.21 1.27 4.18
C LEU A 48 12.15 0.13 4.55
N THR A 49 11.85 -0.56 5.64
CA THR A 49 12.67 -1.66 6.16
C THR A 49 11.87 -2.95 6.34
N GLN A 50 10.54 -2.87 6.48
CA GLN A 50 9.69 -4.03 6.71
C GLN A 50 8.46 -4.03 5.80
N LEU A 51 7.96 -5.23 5.53
CA LEU A 51 6.74 -5.52 4.79
C LEU A 51 5.84 -6.40 5.65
N GLU A 52 4.58 -6.04 5.75
CA GLU A 52 3.51 -6.87 6.28
C GLU A 52 2.45 -7.08 5.21
N ILE A 53 2.05 -8.32 5.00
CA ILE A 53 0.95 -8.68 4.09
C ILE A 53 -0.10 -9.43 4.89
N GLU A 54 -1.36 -9.10 4.65
CA GLU A 54 -2.49 -9.93 5.06
C GLU A 54 -3.30 -10.32 3.83
N TYR A 55 -3.66 -11.61 3.72
CA TYR A 55 -4.32 -12.16 2.55
C TYR A 55 -5.31 -13.26 2.91
N ASN A 56 -6.28 -13.47 2.02
CA ASN A 56 -7.18 -14.62 2.03
C ASN A 56 -6.79 -15.53 0.85
N ASP A 57 -6.60 -16.83 1.10
CA ASP A 57 -6.15 -17.76 0.07
C ASP A 57 -7.12 -17.84 -1.10
N SER A 58 -8.42 -17.98 -0.82
CA SER A 58 -9.45 -18.11 -1.84
C SER A 58 -9.51 -16.88 -2.73
N MET A 59 -9.48 -15.68 -2.14
CA MET A 59 -9.47 -14.43 -2.90
C MET A 59 -8.22 -14.31 -3.78
N LEU A 60 -7.05 -14.66 -3.26
CA LEU A 60 -5.80 -14.55 -4.00
C LEU A 60 -5.75 -15.57 -5.15
N VAL A 61 -6.23 -16.79 -4.91
CA VAL A 61 -6.35 -17.85 -5.93
C VAL A 61 -7.37 -17.48 -7.00
N GLU A 62 -8.51 -16.93 -6.63
CA GLU A 62 -9.54 -16.46 -7.58
C GLU A 62 -8.98 -15.35 -8.49
N LYS A 63 -8.22 -14.41 -7.90
CA LYS A 63 -7.67 -13.27 -8.63
C LYS A 63 -6.47 -13.60 -9.51
N LEU A 64 -5.54 -14.44 -9.03
CA LEU A 64 -4.25 -14.67 -9.68
C LEU A 64 -4.07 -16.08 -10.25
N GLY A 65 -4.90 -17.02 -9.81
CA GLY A 65 -4.67 -18.45 -9.98
C GLY A 65 -3.69 -19.00 -8.93
N ALA A 66 -3.88 -20.26 -8.53
CA ALA A 66 -3.15 -20.88 -7.42
C ALA A 66 -1.62 -20.84 -7.56
N ARG A 67 -1.11 -21.07 -8.77
CA ARG A 67 0.33 -21.06 -9.04
C ARG A 67 0.93 -19.66 -8.81
N ARG A 68 0.36 -18.64 -9.44
CA ARG A 68 0.88 -17.26 -9.36
C ARG A 68 0.69 -16.69 -7.96
N ALA A 69 -0.40 -17.02 -7.28
CA ALA A 69 -0.59 -16.68 -5.87
C ALA A 69 0.56 -17.21 -5.00
N GLY A 70 0.91 -18.50 -5.14
CA GLY A 70 2.03 -19.09 -4.39
C GLY A 70 3.41 -18.58 -4.78
N GLU A 71 3.62 -18.18 -6.04
CA GLU A 71 4.85 -17.53 -6.51
C GLU A 71 4.98 -16.11 -5.92
N LEU A 72 3.88 -15.35 -5.93
CA LEU A 72 3.82 -14.00 -5.36
C LEU A 72 4.08 -14.02 -3.85
N LEU A 73 3.39 -14.88 -3.10
CA LEU A 73 3.59 -14.96 -1.65
C LEU A 73 5.05 -15.30 -1.29
N ARG A 74 5.69 -16.18 -2.07
CA ARG A 74 7.11 -16.51 -1.89
C ARG A 74 8.03 -15.34 -2.23
N LEU A 75 7.77 -14.63 -3.33
CA LEU A 75 8.49 -13.40 -3.70
C LEU A 75 8.44 -12.36 -2.56
N LEU A 76 7.26 -12.20 -1.96
CA LEU A 76 7.06 -11.25 -0.86
C LEU A 76 7.67 -11.73 0.46
N GLY A 77 8.08 -13.00 0.57
CA GLY A 77 8.78 -13.55 1.73
C GLY A 77 7.91 -14.35 2.69
N SER A 78 6.75 -14.84 2.26
CA SER A 78 5.96 -15.79 3.05
C SER A 78 6.67 -17.14 3.16
N THR A 79 6.81 -17.64 4.38
CA THR A 79 7.28 -18.97 4.74
C THR A 79 6.31 -19.62 5.72
N LYS A 80 6.49 -20.90 6.04
CA LYS A 80 5.63 -21.57 7.01
C LYS A 80 5.85 -21.05 8.44
N GLU A 81 7.06 -20.57 8.71
CA GLU A 81 7.53 -20.16 10.03
C GLU A 81 7.11 -18.73 10.39
N ASN A 82 6.96 -17.85 9.40
CA ASN A 82 6.56 -16.45 9.61
C ASN A 82 5.08 -16.16 9.30
N THR A 83 4.32 -17.16 8.86
CA THR A 83 2.90 -16.99 8.54
C THR A 83 2.03 -17.28 9.76
N ARG A 84 1.18 -16.32 10.11
CA ARG A 84 0.18 -16.43 11.17
C ARG A 84 -1.22 -16.56 10.56
N GLU A 85 -1.98 -17.53 11.05
CA GLU A 85 -3.39 -17.68 10.69
C GLU A 85 -4.28 -16.85 11.60
N HIS A 86 -5.23 -16.15 11.01
CA HIS A 86 -6.32 -15.47 11.70
C HIS A 86 -7.57 -16.33 11.54
N ARG A 87 -8.18 -16.72 12.66
CA ARG A 87 -9.30 -17.65 12.68
C ARG A 87 -10.55 -17.01 13.27
N SER A 88 -11.71 -17.37 12.72
CA SER A 88 -13.03 -17.07 13.27
C SER A 88 -13.83 -18.36 13.34
N ASN A 89 -14.30 -18.75 14.53
CA ASN A 89 -15.00 -20.02 14.77
C ASN A 89 -14.22 -21.23 14.19
N ASP A 90 -12.92 -21.32 14.49
CA ASP A 90 -11.97 -22.33 13.99
C ASP A 90 -11.70 -22.36 12.47
N ILE A 91 -12.34 -21.48 11.70
CA ILE A 91 -12.12 -21.33 10.25
C ILE A 91 -11.03 -20.27 10.01
N VAL A 92 -10.03 -20.59 9.19
CA VAL A 92 -9.02 -19.61 8.75
C VAL A 92 -9.68 -18.60 7.81
N VAL A 93 -9.72 -17.33 8.22
CA VAL A 93 -10.34 -16.24 7.45
C VAL A 93 -9.31 -15.41 6.69
N SER A 94 -8.11 -15.26 7.26
CA SER A 94 -6.96 -14.62 6.61
C SER A 94 -5.67 -15.19 7.18
N ARG A 95 -4.57 -14.91 6.49
CA ARG A 95 -3.21 -15.15 6.94
C ARG A 95 -2.42 -13.87 6.83
N SER A 96 -1.47 -13.67 7.72
CA SER A 96 -0.51 -12.58 7.60
C SER A 96 0.91 -13.07 7.78
N PHE A 97 1.86 -12.37 7.19
CA PHE A 97 3.28 -12.58 7.47
C PHE A 97 4.04 -11.25 7.43
N HIS A 98 5.19 -11.26 8.07
CA HIS A 98 6.15 -10.17 8.12
C HIS A 98 7.45 -10.59 7.46
N SER A 99 8.08 -9.66 6.76
CA SER A 99 9.40 -9.89 6.16
C SER A 99 10.13 -8.57 5.94
N GLU A 100 11.45 -8.64 5.79
CA GLU A 100 12.26 -7.46 5.46
C GLU A 100 11.88 -6.89 4.08
N MET A 101 11.95 -5.56 3.96
CA MET A 101 11.82 -4.88 2.67
C MET A 101 13.11 -5.00 1.88
N SER A 102 13.13 -5.84 0.86
CA SER A 102 14.22 -5.91 -0.11
C SER A 102 13.94 -5.02 -1.32
N GLU A 103 14.98 -4.70 -2.07
CA GLU A 103 14.85 -3.97 -3.35
C GLU A 103 13.88 -4.69 -4.30
N GLU A 104 13.95 -6.02 -4.39
CA GLU A 104 13.06 -6.80 -5.26
C GLU A 104 11.58 -6.61 -4.87
N LYS A 105 11.26 -6.60 -3.57
CA LYS A 105 9.90 -6.35 -3.07
C LYS A 105 9.47 -4.92 -3.33
N TYR A 106 10.36 -3.95 -3.10
CA TYR A 106 10.11 -2.55 -3.45
C TYR A 106 9.75 -2.40 -4.94
N GLN A 107 10.55 -3.01 -5.82
CA GLN A 107 10.33 -2.96 -7.26
C GLN A 107 9.02 -3.63 -7.68
N TYR A 108 8.60 -4.70 -6.99
CA TYR A 108 7.27 -5.29 -7.19
C TYR A 108 6.16 -4.27 -6.91
N PHE A 109 6.18 -3.59 -5.76
CA PHE A 109 5.18 -2.56 -5.44
C PHE A 109 5.24 -1.36 -6.37
N TYR A 110 6.45 -0.92 -6.75
CA TYR A 110 6.65 0.21 -7.65
C TYR A 110 6.05 -0.03 -9.04
N HIS A 111 6.15 -1.26 -9.54
CA HIS A 111 5.64 -1.66 -10.85
C HIS A 111 4.26 -2.31 -10.81
N MET A 112 3.62 -2.35 -9.65
CA MET A 112 2.30 -2.93 -9.46
C MET A 112 1.29 -2.29 -10.43
N LYS A 113 0.54 -3.15 -11.13
CA LYS A 113 -0.45 -2.71 -12.12
C LYS A 113 -1.81 -2.44 -11.51
N ASP A 114 -2.11 -3.09 -10.40
CA ASP A 114 -3.35 -2.94 -9.65
C ASP A 114 -3.01 -2.90 -8.17
N ILE A 115 -3.26 -1.76 -7.51
CA ILE A 115 -2.96 -1.60 -6.07
C ILE A 115 -3.77 -2.55 -5.19
N ALA A 116 -4.84 -3.15 -5.72
CA ALA A 116 -5.65 -4.13 -5.02
C ALA A 116 -5.24 -5.57 -5.32
N GLU A 117 -4.11 -5.82 -5.99
CA GLU A 117 -3.61 -7.19 -6.28
C GLU A 117 -3.51 -8.03 -4.98
N LEU A 118 -3.11 -7.37 -3.89
CA LEU A 118 -3.16 -7.90 -2.54
C LEU A 118 -4.27 -7.18 -1.75
N PRO A 119 -5.00 -7.88 -0.89
CA PRO A 119 -6.13 -7.27 -0.18
C PRO A 119 -5.67 -6.32 0.93
N HIS A 120 -4.56 -6.59 1.61
CA HIS A 120 -4.00 -5.72 2.63
C HIS A 120 -2.48 -5.82 2.69
N TYR A 121 -1.81 -4.67 2.70
CA TYR A 121 -0.36 -4.59 2.89
C TYR A 121 0.04 -3.33 3.64
N ARG A 122 1.16 -3.43 4.36
CA ARG A 122 1.82 -2.32 5.05
C ARG A 122 3.30 -2.33 4.73
N LEU A 123 3.80 -1.21 4.22
CA LEU A 123 5.24 -0.97 4.03
C LEU A 123 5.66 -0.04 5.18
N LYS A 124 6.69 -0.46 5.91
CA LYS A 124 6.96 0.04 7.27
C LYS A 124 8.40 0.51 7.44
N GLU A 125 8.59 1.45 8.34
CA GLU A 125 9.89 1.83 8.92
C GLU A 125 9.98 1.24 10.33
N GLY A 126 10.67 0.11 10.47
CA GLY A 126 10.63 -0.67 11.70
C GLY A 126 9.21 -1.16 11.97
N ASN A 127 8.61 -0.69 13.07
CA ASN A 127 7.23 -1.02 13.43
C ASN A 127 6.20 0.02 12.97
N GLU A 128 6.66 1.17 12.48
CA GLU A 128 5.80 2.28 12.07
C GLU A 128 5.33 2.09 10.62
N ASP A 129 4.04 2.34 10.37
CA ASP A 129 3.50 2.27 9.02
C ASP A 129 3.93 3.52 8.23
N ARG A 130 4.28 3.32 6.95
CA ARG A 130 4.59 4.39 6.00
C ARG A 130 3.64 4.36 4.82
N ILE A 131 3.31 3.19 4.31
CA ILE A 131 2.25 3.02 3.31
C ILE A 131 1.32 1.90 3.76
N VAL A 132 0.01 2.15 3.72
CA VAL A 132 -1.03 1.16 4.06
C VAL A 132 -2.05 1.11 2.94
N PHE A 133 -2.37 -0.10 2.47
CA PHE A 133 -3.53 -0.32 1.62
C PHE A 133 -4.47 -1.30 2.29
N TYR A 134 -5.72 -0.93 2.53
CA TYR A 134 -6.67 -1.75 3.29
C TYR A 134 -7.93 -2.09 2.51
N PHE A 135 -8.03 -3.33 2.01
CA PHE A 135 -9.21 -3.96 1.42
C PHE A 135 -10.03 -3.06 0.49
N THR A 136 -9.38 -2.40 -0.48
CA THR A 136 -10.03 -1.48 -1.43
C THR A 136 -10.76 -0.29 -0.80
N ARG A 137 -10.54 0.00 0.49
CA ARG A 137 -11.11 1.18 1.15
C ARG A 137 -10.24 2.40 0.88
N TYR A 138 -8.96 2.28 1.21
CA TYR A 138 -8.03 3.38 1.07
C TYR A 138 -6.60 2.90 0.81
N LEU A 139 -5.83 3.79 0.19
CA LEU A 139 -4.38 3.78 0.13
C LEU A 139 -3.87 5.00 0.91
N GLN A 140 -3.02 4.80 1.89
CA GLN A 140 -2.57 5.84 2.80
C GLN A 140 -1.04 5.93 2.81
N LEU A 141 -0.54 7.15 2.78
CA LEU A 141 0.83 7.50 3.13
C LEU A 141 0.86 8.12 4.52
N ILE A 142 1.85 7.76 5.32
CA ILE A 142 2.20 8.42 6.58
C ILE A 142 3.61 8.97 6.39
N ALA A 143 3.69 10.24 5.99
CA ALA A 143 4.97 10.93 5.84
C ALA A 143 5.49 11.30 7.24
N PRO A 144 6.69 10.85 7.65
CA PRO A 144 7.19 11.07 9.01
C PRO A 144 7.48 12.53 9.33
N ASP A 145 7.77 13.34 8.31
CA ASP A 145 8.09 14.75 8.46
C ASP A 145 7.61 15.58 7.25
N GLN A 146 7.80 16.89 7.34
CA GLN A 146 7.42 17.84 6.30
C GLN A 146 8.21 17.66 4.99
N GLN A 147 9.45 17.16 5.06
CA GLN A 147 10.31 16.97 3.89
C GLN A 147 9.81 15.79 3.05
N VAL A 148 9.43 14.69 3.68
CA VAL A 148 8.82 13.54 3.00
C VAL A 148 7.46 13.91 2.43
N ALA A 149 6.63 14.65 3.18
CA ALA A 149 5.34 15.14 2.71
C ALA A 149 5.49 16.02 1.45
N ALA A 150 6.45 16.96 1.46
CA ALA A 150 6.76 17.78 0.29
C ALA A 150 7.27 16.95 -0.90
N THR A 151 8.09 15.93 -0.65
CA THR A 151 8.58 15.01 -1.68
C THR A 151 7.43 14.28 -2.37
N PHE A 152 6.47 13.77 -1.61
CA PHE A 152 5.26 13.13 -2.16
C PHE A 152 4.48 14.09 -3.09
N LEU A 153 4.16 15.30 -2.63
CA LEU A 153 3.39 16.28 -3.40
C LEU A 153 4.15 16.75 -4.66
N ASN A 154 5.47 16.89 -4.57
CA ASN A 154 6.32 17.20 -5.71
C ASN A 154 6.30 16.07 -6.74
N LYS A 155 6.26 14.80 -6.31
CA LYS A 155 6.18 13.66 -7.22
C LYS A 155 4.84 13.57 -7.93
N LEU A 156 3.72 13.80 -7.24
CA LEU A 156 2.41 13.92 -7.90
C LEU A 156 2.43 15.00 -9.00
N SER A 157 3.00 16.16 -8.68
CA SER A 157 3.17 17.27 -9.63
C SER A 157 4.06 16.88 -10.81
N SER A 158 5.18 16.19 -10.57
CA SER A 158 6.10 15.72 -11.62
C SER A 158 5.44 14.73 -12.59
N PHE A 159 4.48 13.94 -12.10
CA PHE A 159 3.66 13.06 -12.93
C PHE A 159 2.52 13.78 -13.66
N SER A 160 2.42 15.11 -13.51
CA SER A 160 1.31 15.92 -13.99
C SER A 160 -0.04 15.38 -13.50
N LEU A 161 -0.08 14.87 -12.26
CA LEU A 161 -1.30 14.34 -11.66
C LEU A 161 -1.97 15.46 -10.85
N PRO A 162 -3.12 15.99 -11.28
CA PRO A 162 -3.86 16.99 -10.51
C PRO A 162 -4.40 16.36 -9.23
N TYR A 163 -4.27 17.06 -8.11
CA TYR A 163 -4.77 16.62 -6.82
C TYR A 163 -5.43 17.76 -6.05
N LYS A 164 -6.34 17.40 -5.14
CA LYS A 164 -6.97 18.28 -4.16
C LYS A 164 -6.70 17.72 -2.77
N LEU A 165 -6.25 18.58 -1.87
CA LEU A 165 -6.09 18.25 -0.46
C LEU A 165 -7.37 18.62 0.31
N VAL A 166 -7.83 17.71 1.16
CA VAL A 166 -8.99 17.91 2.03
C VAL A 166 -8.56 17.62 3.46
N ALA A 167 -8.43 18.66 4.28
CA ALA A 167 -8.07 18.48 5.68
C ALA A 167 -9.19 17.76 6.45
N ILE A 168 -8.80 16.79 7.28
CA ILE A 168 -9.67 16.06 8.21
C ILE A 168 -9.09 16.16 9.63
N GLU A 169 -9.97 16.17 10.63
CA GLU A 169 -9.63 16.32 12.07
C GLU A 169 -9.07 15.02 12.68
#